data_AF-A0A1G0MTU2-F1
#
_entry.id   AF-A0A1G0MTU2-F1
#
_cell.length_a   1.000
_cell.length_b   1.000
_cell.length_c   1.000
_cell.angle_alpha   90.00
_cell.angle_beta   90.00
_cell.angle_gamma   90.00
#
_symmetry.space_group_name_H-M   'P 1'
#
loop_
_entity.id
_entity.type
_entity.pdbx_description
1 polymer ?
#
loop_
_entity_poly.entity_id
_entity_poly.type
_entity_poly.pdbx_seq_one_letter_code
_entity_poly.pdbx_strand_id
1 'polypeptide(L)'
;MDNQQRESVREAEVDMKIEERVLNYMALLNADATRVAAKPEERSGHPAQAESAPDQVDLSPDAARLAEDEARRQRLDAIRQQLAAGSYNISGKDVADKMLNLLKG
;
A
#
# COMPACT_ATOMS: atom_id res chain seq x y z
N MET A 1 -38.27 -7.06 -31.72
CA MET A 1 -37.86 -8.44 -31.44
C MET A 1 -36.37 -8.66 -31.71
N ASP A 2 -35.40 -8.18 -30.92
CA ASP A 2 -35.43 -7.12 -29.91
C ASP A 2 -34.02 -6.55 -29.73
N ASN A 3 -33.85 -5.27 -30.05
CA ASN A 3 -32.66 -4.51 -29.67
C ASN A 3 -32.49 -4.52 -28.12
N GLN A 4 -33.63 -4.57 -27.42
CA GLN A 4 -33.75 -4.69 -25.97
C GLN A 4 -33.23 -6.04 -25.41
N GLN A 5 -33.26 -7.13 -26.20
CA GLN A 5 -32.68 -8.42 -25.79
C GLN A 5 -31.16 -8.48 -26.02
N ARG A 6 -30.62 -7.69 -26.95
CA ARG A 6 -29.16 -7.63 -27.18
C ARG A 6 -28.45 -6.78 -26.14
N GLU A 7 -29.08 -5.72 -25.67
CA GLU A 7 -28.55 -4.86 -24.61
C GLU A 7 -28.57 -5.59 -23.26
N SER A 8 -29.66 -6.27 -22.92
CA SER A 8 -29.75 -7.06 -21.68
C SER A 8 -28.77 -8.24 -21.62
N VAL A 9 -28.45 -8.88 -22.75
CA VAL A 9 -27.41 -9.92 -22.80
C VAL A 9 -26.00 -9.32 -22.60
N ARG A 10 -25.74 -8.12 -23.14
CA ARG A 10 -24.45 -7.44 -22.94
C ARG A 10 -24.28 -6.93 -21.52
N GLU A 11 -25.34 -6.38 -20.91
CA GLU A 11 -25.32 -5.95 -19.51
C GLU A 11 -25.09 -7.15 -18.58
N ALA A 12 -25.81 -8.26 -18.79
CA ALA A 12 -25.58 -9.48 -18.03
C ALA A 12 -24.16 -10.06 -18.20
N GLU A 13 -23.57 -9.97 -19.38
CA GLU A 13 -22.19 -10.42 -19.63
C GLU A 13 -21.15 -9.50 -18.96
N VAL A 14 -21.41 -8.20 -18.93
CA VAL A 14 -20.54 -7.22 -18.26
C VAL A 14 -20.60 -7.38 -16.74
N ASP A 15 -21.79 -7.57 -16.17
CA ASP A 15 -21.96 -7.78 -14.73
C ASP A 15 -21.26 -9.05 -14.27
N MET A 16 -21.37 -10.15 -15.03
CA MET A 16 -20.70 -11.41 -14.72
C MET A 16 -19.16 -11.26 -14.73
N LYS A 17 -18.61 -10.48 -15.68
CA LYS A 17 -17.18 -10.15 -15.74
C LYS A 17 -16.72 -9.26 -14.58
N ILE A 18 -17.60 -8.41 -14.06
CA ILE A 18 -17.30 -7.57 -12.90
C ILE A 18 -17.28 -8.42 -11.64
N GLU A 19 -18.25 -9.32 -11.46
CA GLU A 19 -18.32 -10.22 -10.30
C GLU A 19 -17.08 -11.14 -10.22
N GLU A 20 -16.64 -11.75 -11.33
CA GLU A 20 -15.41 -12.56 -11.34
C GLU A 20 -14.17 -11.75 -10.95
N ARG A 21 -14.05 -10.50 -11.41
CA ARG A 21 -12.92 -9.63 -11.07
C ARG A 21 -12.93 -9.24 -9.59
N VAL A 22 -14.11 -8.96 -9.02
CA VAL A 22 -14.27 -8.65 -7.60
C VAL A 22 -13.94 -9.85 -6.74
N LEU A 23 -14.41 -11.05 -7.11
CA LEU A 23 -14.11 -12.29 -6.40
C LEU A 23 -12.60 -12.60 -6.40
N ASN A 24 -11.93 -12.45 -7.55
CA ASN A 24 -10.49 -12.69 -7.65
C ASN A 24 -9.68 -11.68 -6.81
N TYR A 25 -10.09 -10.40 -6.79
CA TYR A 25 -9.46 -9.38 -5.96
C TYR A 25 -9.61 -9.65 -4.45
N MET A 26 -10.81 -10.06 -4.03
CA MET A 26 -11.08 -10.44 -2.63
C MET A 26 -10.30 -11.70 -2.21
N ALA A 27 -10.12 -12.66 -3.11
CA ALA A 27 -9.30 -13.85 -2.85
C ALA A 27 -7.83 -13.48 -2.60
N LEU A 28 -7.28 -12.54 -3.37
CA LEU A 28 -5.91 -12.05 -3.18
C LEU A 28 -5.72 -11.33 -1.84
N LEU A 29 -6.67 -10.48 -1.45
CA LEU A 29 -6.62 -9.78 -0.16
C LEU A 29 -6.68 -10.73 1.04
N ASN A 30 -7.47 -11.79 0.96
CA ASN A 30 -7.56 -12.79 2.02
C ASN A 30 -6.32 -13.70 2.09
N ALA A 31 -5.66 -13.95 0.96
CA ALA A 31 -4.42 -14.71 0.93
C ALA A 31 -3.27 -13.96 1.63
N ASP A 32 -3.18 -12.64 1.48
CA ASP A 32 -2.17 -11.82 2.18
C ASP A 32 -2.43 -11.70 3.69
N ALA A 33 -3.70 -11.68 4.11
CA ALA A 33 -4.06 -11.58 5.53
C ALA A 33 -3.61 -12.80 6.37
N THR A 34 -3.41 -13.98 5.75
CA THR A 34 -2.95 -15.18 6.46
C THR A 34 -1.44 -15.23 6.73
N ARG A 35 -0.65 -14.31 6.16
CA ARG A 35 0.83 -14.30 6.33
C ARG A 35 1.35 -13.46 7.50
N VAL A 36 0.49 -12.72 8.21
CA VAL A 36 0.92 -11.71 9.22
C VAL A 36 0.66 -12.16 10.67
N ALA A 37 0.13 -13.37 10.90
CA ALA A 37 -0.13 -13.87 12.25
C ALA A 37 1.06 -14.67 12.83
N ALA A 38 2.19 -14.00 13.08
CA ALA A 38 3.24 -14.53 13.95
C ALA A 38 3.63 -13.45 14.97
N LYS A 39 2.94 -13.48 16.12
CA LYS A 39 3.30 -12.69 17.32
C LYS A 39 4.70 -13.08 17.82
N PRO A 40 5.58 -12.13 18.14
CA PRO A 40 6.71 -12.41 19.03
C PRO A 40 6.22 -12.41 20.48
N GLU A 41 6.56 -13.46 21.23
CA GLU A 41 6.42 -13.50 22.69
C GLU A 41 7.26 -12.39 23.35
N GLU A 42 6.62 -11.58 24.18
CA GLU A 42 7.29 -10.65 25.09
C GLU A 42 7.94 -11.45 26.23
N ARG A 43 9.27 -11.58 26.21
CA ARG A 43 10.03 -12.07 27.36
C ARG A 43 10.25 -10.93 28.36
N SER A 44 9.65 -11.13 29.52
CA SER A 44 9.74 -10.37 30.76
C SER A 44 11.18 -10.01 31.13
N GLY A 45 11.36 -8.75 31.57
CA GLY A 45 12.65 -8.09 31.64
C GLY A 45 13.57 -8.38 32.83
N HIS A 46 14.74 -7.75 32.73
CA HIS A 46 15.69 -7.47 33.80
C HIS A 46 16.12 -6.01 33.65
N PRO A 47 16.16 -5.20 34.72
CA PRO A 47 16.62 -3.82 34.62
C PRO A 47 18.14 -3.82 34.52
N ALA A 48 18.68 -3.59 33.32
CA ALA A 48 20.11 -3.36 33.13
C ALA A 48 20.42 -1.89 33.42
N GLN A 49 21.45 -1.68 34.25
CA GLN A 49 21.92 -0.38 34.72
C GLN A 49 22.26 0.56 33.56
N ALA A 50 21.81 1.81 33.71
CA ALA A 50 21.97 2.89 32.77
C ALA A 50 23.39 3.48 32.82
N GLU A 51 24.38 2.79 32.26
CA GLU A 51 25.66 3.38 31.86
C GLU A 51 26.20 2.64 30.64
N SER A 52 25.63 2.90 29.47
CA SER A 52 26.31 2.61 28.22
C SER A 52 25.96 3.69 27.20
N ALA A 53 26.97 4.25 26.56
CA ALA A 53 26.78 5.06 25.36
C ALA A 53 25.88 4.27 24.38
N PRO A 54 25.00 4.93 23.62
CA PRO A 54 24.12 4.22 22.70
C PRO A 54 24.97 3.37 21.75
N ASP A 55 24.79 2.06 21.81
CA ASP A 55 25.45 1.15 20.87
C ASP A 55 25.03 1.55 19.46
N GLN A 56 26.02 1.92 18.63
CA GLN A 56 25.79 2.12 17.21
C GLN A 56 25.61 0.74 16.57
N VAL A 57 24.35 0.36 16.40
CA VAL A 57 23.96 -0.81 15.61
C VAL A 57 23.90 -0.42 14.14
N ASP A 58 24.79 -0.98 13.34
CA ASP A 58 24.75 -0.83 11.89
C ASP A 58 23.69 -1.78 11.31
N LEU A 59 22.71 -1.24 10.59
CA LEU A 59 21.67 -2.04 9.97
C LEU A 59 22.27 -2.80 8.77
N SER A 60 21.95 -4.09 8.67
CA SER A 60 22.27 -4.82 7.45
C SER A 60 21.55 -4.19 6.25
N PRO A 61 22.11 -4.29 5.03
CA PRO A 61 21.50 -3.69 3.84
C PRO A 61 20.04 -4.13 3.61
N ASP A 62 19.73 -5.38 3.94
CA ASP A 62 18.38 -5.93 3.81
C ASP A 62 17.43 -5.39 4.89
N ALA A 63 17.91 -5.20 6.12
CA ALA A 63 17.13 -4.56 7.18
C ALA A 63 16.86 -3.08 6.87
N ALA A 64 17.84 -2.37 6.32
CA ALA A 64 17.68 -0.98 5.88
C ALA A 64 16.62 -0.86 4.76
N ARG A 65 16.64 -1.78 3.79
CA ARG A 65 15.63 -1.84 2.72
C ARG A 65 14.23 -2.15 3.24
N LEU A 66 14.11 -3.08 4.19
CA LEU A 66 12.83 -3.43 4.80
C LEU A 66 12.23 -2.25 5.58
N ALA A 67 13.07 -1.52 6.34
CA ALA A 67 12.65 -0.31 7.05
C ALA A 67 12.22 0.81 6.08
N GLU A 68 12.93 0.98 4.96
CA GLU A 68 12.54 1.92 3.91
C GLU A 68 11.19 1.55 3.29
N ASP A 69 10.95 0.26 3.06
CA ASP A 69 9.70 -0.26 2.52
C ASP A 69 8.51 -0.01 3.46
N GLU A 70 8.69 -0.17 4.78
CA GLU A 70 7.66 0.15 5.77
C GLU A 70 7.35 1.64 5.82
N ALA A 71 8.38 2.50 5.86
CA ALA A 71 8.20 3.95 5.82
C ALA A 71 7.53 4.39 4.52
N ARG A 72 7.84 3.74 3.39
CA ARG A 72 7.21 3.99 2.10
C ARG A 72 5.73 3.59 2.12
N ARG A 73 5.39 2.43 2.69
CA ARG A 73 4.00 1.98 2.83
C ARG A 73 3.17 2.95 3.66
N GLN A 74 3.69 3.39 4.81
CA GLN A 74 3.00 4.36 5.67
C GLN A 74 2.73 5.70 4.95
N ARG A 75 3.72 6.21 4.20
CA ARG A 75 3.55 7.43 3.40
C ARG A 75 2.49 7.26 2.31
N LEU A 76 2.48 6.12 1.63
CA LEU A 76 1.48 5.83 0.59
C LEU A 76 0.07 5.73 1.17
N ASP A 77 -0.10 5.10 2.32
CA ASP A 77 -1.41 5.00 2.98
C ASP A 77 -1.91 6.36 3.47
N ALA A 78 -1.02 7.22 4.00
CA ALA A 78 -1.39 8.60 4.33
C ALA A 78 -1.87 9.39 3.10
N ILE A 79 -1.18 9.26 1.97
CA ILE A 79 -1.58 9.91 0.71
C ILE A 79 -2.94 9.35 0.23
N ARG A 80 -3.15 8.04 0.30
CA ARG A 80 -4.44 7.42 -0.06
C ARG A 80 -5.59 7.96 0.80
N GLN A 81 -5.37 8.10 2.10
CA GLN A 81 -6.37 8.68 3.00
C GLN A 81 -6.67 10.13 2.64
N GLN A 82 -5.66 10.95 2.36
CA GLN A 82 -5.84 12.34 1.94
C GLN A 82 -6.60 12.46 0.60
N LEU A 83 -6.33 11.56 -0.35
CA LEU A 83 -7.05 11.49 -1.62
C LEU A 83 -8.51 11.08 -1.42
N ALA A 84 -8.77 10.05 -0.60
CA ALA A 84 -10.13 9.61 -0.26
C ALA A 84 -10.93 10.69 0.48
N ALA A 85 -10.26 11.47 1.34
CA ALA A 85 -10.83 12.61 2.04
C ALA A 85 -10.98 13.86 1.15
N GLY A 86 -10.45 13.86 -0.07
CA GLY A 86 -10.45 15.01 -0.97
C GLY A 86 -9.60 16.19 -0.48
N SER A 87 -8.72 16.00 0.50
CA SER A 87 -7.87 17.04 1.08
C SER A 87 -6.46 17.09 0.48
N TYR A 88 -6.16 16.17 -0.43
CA TYR A 88 -4.87 16.12 -1.12
C TYR A 88 -4.79 17.20 -2.22
N ASN A 89 -4.01 18.24 -1.95
CA ASN A 89 -3.80 19.35 -2.89
C ASN A 89 -2.53 19.14 -3.72
N ILE A 90 -2.67 19.19 -5.04
CA ILE A 90 -1.55 19.07 -5.98
C ILE A 90 -1.22 20.46 -6.54
N SER A 91 -0.01 20.94 -6.27
CA SER A 91 0.52 22.18 -6.86
C SER A 91 0.94 21.92 -8.32
N GLY A 92 0.34 22.65 -9.26
CA GLY A 92 0.71 22.55 -10.68
C GLY A 92 2.16 22.94 -10.95
N LYS A 93 2.72 23.87 -10.16
CA LYS A 93 4.14 24.24 -10.21
C LYS A 93 5.03 23.06 -9.87
N ASP A 94 4.72 22.36 -8.77
CA ASP A 94 5.54 21.23 -8.30
C ASP A 94 5.50 20.05 -9.29
N VAL A 95 4.36 19.85 -9.96
CA VAL A 95 4.23 18.89 -11.05
C VAL A 95 5.08 19.29 -12.24
N ALA A 96 5.01 20.56 -12.66
CA ALA A 96 5.78 21.07 -13.78
C ALA A 96 7.29 20.97 -13.52
N ASP A 97 7.75 21.34 -12.32
CA ASP A 97 9.16 21.24 -11.92
C ASP A 97 9.65 19.78 -11.92
N LYS A 98 8.83 18.84 -11.43
CA LYS A 98 9.15 17.39 -11.49
C LYS A 98 9.24 16.88 -12.92
N MET A 99 8.28 17.23 -13.77
CA MET A 99 8.28 16.83 -15.18
C MET A 99 9.50 17.39 -15.91
N LEU A 100 9.84 18.65 -15.65
CA LEU A 100 11.02 19.28 -16.23
C LEU A 100 12.32 18.60 -15.80
N ASN A 101 12.43 18.22 -14.52
CA ASN A 101 13.59 17.49 -14.01
C ASN A 101 13.71 16.08 -14.59
N LEU A 102 12.59 15.42 -14.90
CA LEU A 102 12.58 14.13 -15.60
C LEU A 102 13.03 14.25 -17.06
N LEU A 103 12.66 15.34 -17.75
CA LEU A 103 13.07 15.60 -19.13
C LEU A 103 14.51 16.09 -19.27
N LYS A 104 15.05 16.74 -18.23
CA LYS A 104 16.45 17.19 -18.16
C LYS A 104 17.41 16.14 -17.60
N GLY A 105 16.90 14.96 -17.25
CA GLY A 105 17.66 13.82 -16.73
C GLY A 105 18.80 13.41 -17.65
#